data_AF-A0A6A5X002-F1
#
_entry.id   AF-A0A6A5X002-F1
#
_cell.length_a   1.000
_cell.length_b   1.000
_cell.length_c   1.000
_cell.angle_alpha   90.00
_cell.angle_beta   90.00
_cell.angle_gamma   90.00
#
_symmetry.space_group_name_H-M   'P 1'
#
loop_
_entity.id
_entity.type
_entity.pdbx_description
1 polymer ?
#
loop_
_entity_poly.entity_id
_entity_poly.type
_entity_poly.pdbx_seq_one_letter_code
_entity_poly.pdbx_strand_id
1 'polypeptide(L)'
;MSKPTFLTLPAELRLQIISYLLPQPPESGFLQLNSPNAALGLILDAAYSSSQHISLLLTCRQFYADFTPLAFSSTTFLIIDTFTPILQRFFTLQAHQRQALRKLAFVAGARQFREMCQWEKWPFDMASLALDELTIVLHRSAHWHYPSDFTSDIVSLLRRLRQVRKLKFVRNGANVKGFFKTWYNRLVGLMLKEDHRQRYDVPGGPYLEDTWWEWGYDENEQSFELRAVERKPVLEEGEYMEWVKPRVQRLVRDMEDEEEDPDPRARNGWP
;
A
#
# COMPACT_ATOMS: atom_id res chain seq x y z
N MET A 1 -3.96 32.98 -41.86
CA MET A 1 -3.90 31.61 -41.32
C MET A 1 -3.18 31.66 -39.99
N SER A 2 -3.81 31.22 -38.89
CA SER A 2 -3.14 31.13 -37.59
C SER A 2 -2.08 30.04 -37.63
N LYS A 3 -0.92 30.27 -37.00
CA LYS A 3 0.13 29.24 -36.88
C LYS A 3 -0.41 28.09 -36.03
N PRO A 4 -0.18 26.82 -36.41
CA PRO A 4 -0.56 25.69 -35.56
C PRO A 4 0.16 25.81 -34.22
N THR A 5 -0.60 25.70 -33.14
CA THR A 5 -0.08 25.64 -31.78
C THR A 5 -0.46 24.31 -31.14
N PHE A 6 0.15 23.97 -30.01
CA PHE A 6 -0.22 22.75 -29.28
C PHE A 6 -1.72 22.69 -28.99
N LEU A 7 -2.35 23.81 -28.64
CA LEU A 7 -3.79 23.88 -28.33
C LEU A 7 -4.70 23.75 -29.56
N THR A 8 -4.16 23.86 -30.78
CA THR A 8 -4.93 23.60 -32.02
C THR A 8 -5.00 22.12 -32.38
N LEU A 9 -4.26 21.25 -31.66
CA LEU A 9 -4.33 19.81 -31.83
C LEU A 9 -5.63 19.23 -31.22
N PRO A 10 -6.22 18.19 -31.83
CA PRO A 10 -7.27 17.38 -31.21
C PRO A 10 -6.90 16.92 -29.80
N ALA A 11 -7.89 16.81 -28.92
CA ALA A 11 -7.69 16.47 -27.52
C ALA A 11 -6.96 15.11 -27.35
N GLU A 12 -7.25 14.15 -28.23
CA GLU A 12 -6.65 12.82 -28.26
C GLU A 12 -5.14 12.89 -28.49
N LEU A 13 -4.70 13.68 -29.47
CA LEU A 13 -3.27 13.88 -29.75
C LEU A 13 -2.59 14.62 -28.59
N ARG A 14 -3.26 15.60 -27.99
CA ARG A 14 -2.72 16.31 -26.83
C ARG A 14 -2.55 15.38 -25.64
N LEU A 15 -3.53 14.53 -25.35
CA LEU A 15 -3.47 13.51 -24.29
C LEU A 15 -2.35 12.51 -24.55
N GLN A 16 -2.21 12.04 -25.79
CA GLN A 16 -1.15 11.10 -26.17
C GLN A 16 0.24 11.72 -26.03
N ILE A 17 0.43 12.99 -26.36
CA ILE A 17 1.70 13.69 -26.15
C ILE A 17 2.01 13.78 -24.64
N ILE A 18 1.02 14.23 -23.85
CA ILE A 18 1.20 14.42 -22.41
C ILE A 18 1.39 13.08 -21.67
N SER A 19 0.85 11.97 -22.18
CA SER A 19 1.04 10.65 -21.58
C SER A 19 2.47 10.14 -21.62
N TYR A 20 3.36 10.74 -22.41
CA TYR A 20 4.81 10.45 -22.37
C TYR A 20 5.56 11.25 -21.29
N LEU A 21 4.98 12.33 -20.77
CA LEU A 21 5.64 13.23 -19.81
C LEU A 21 5.28 12.94 -18.35
N LEU A 22 4.08 12.41 -18.13
CA LEU A 22 3.51 12.17 -16.80
C LEU A 22 3.90 10.87 -16.09
N PRO A 23 4.29 9.76 -16.79
CA PRO A 23 4.70 8.54 -16.11
C PRO A 23 5.84 8.79 -15.15
N GLN A 24 5.66 8.32 -13.93
CA GLN A 24 6.63 8.37 -12.86
C GLN A 24 7.43 7.07 -12.82
N PRO A 25 8.74 7.11 -12.48
CA PRO A 25 9.50 5.89 -12.22
C PRO A 25 8.87 5.11 -11.06
N PRO A 26 9.10 3.78 -10.98
CA PRO A 26 8.75 2.99 -9.82
C PRO A 26 9.25 3.64 -8.53
N GLU A 27 8.50 3.48 -7.43
CA GLU A 27 8.88 4.00 -6.11
C GLU A 27 9.06 5.53 -6.04
N SER A 28 8.41 6.28 -6.94
CA SER A 28 8.39 7.74 -6.87
C SER A 28 7.86 8.24 -5.52
N GLY A 29 8.63 9.14 -4.91
CA GLY A 29 8.40 9.58 -3.53
C GLY A 29 9.26 8.88 -2.49
N PHE A 30 10.10 7.92 -2.91
CA PHE A 30 11.04 7.21 -2.06
C PHE A 30 12.47 7.28 -2.60
N LEU A 31 13.43 7.17 -1.69
CA LEU A 31 14.84 7.00 -1.94
C LEU A 31 15.25 5.59 -1.50
N GLN A 32 15.99 4.89 -2.35
CA GLN A 32 16.61 3.63 -2.00
C GLN A 32 17.90 3.90 -1.22
N LEU A 33 17.94 3.51 0.06
CA LEU A 33 19.13 3.59 0.88
C LEU A 33 19.91 2.28 0.83
N ASN A 34 21.06 2.34 0.16
CA ASN A 34 22.02 1.24 0.06
C ASN A 34 23.32 1.62 0.77
N SER A 35 23.23 2.06 2.03
CA SER A 35 24.40 2.41 2.82
C SER A 35 24.73 1.29 3.81
N PRO A 36 25.98 0.80 3.87
CA PRO A 36 26.38 -0.19 4.87
C PRO A 36 26.27 0.33 6.32
N ASN A 37 26.16 1.64 6.51
CA ASN A 37 26.08 2.29 7.82
C ASN A 37 24.66 2.79 8.18
N ALA A 38 23.66 2.56 7.34
CA ALA A 38 22.28 2.95 7.58
C ALA A 38 21.32 1.78 7.40
N ALA A 39 20.09 1.90 7.91
CA ALA A 39 19.04 0.93 7.63
C ALA A 39 18.83 0.87 6.10
N LEU A 40 19.07 -0.30 5.51
CA LEU A 40 18.75 -0.60 4.12
C LEU A 40 17.25 -0.42 3.87
N GLY A 41 16.86 -0.11 2.64
CA GLY A 41 15.46 -0.06 2.23
C GLY A 41 15.01 1.27 1.62
N LEU A 42 13.74 1.30 1.25
CA LEU A 42 13.05 2.50 0.81
C LEU A 42 12.78 3.42 2.01
N ILE A 43 13.13 4.69 1.86
CA ILE A 43 12.81 5.77 2.79
C ILE A 43 12.09 6.87 2.04
N LEU A 44 11.14 7.56 2.69
CA LEU A 44 10.49 8.71 2.11
C LEU A 44 11.49 9.78 1.66
N ASP A 45 11.31 10.25 0.42
CA ASP A 45 12.04 11.40 -0.09
C ASP A 45 11.43 12.69 0.49
N ALA A 46 12.16 13.33 1.39
CA ALA A 46 11.73 14.60 1.99
C ALA A 46 11.67 15.76 0.97
N ALA A 47 12.37 15.64 -0.17
CA ALA A 47 12.35 16.64 -1.24
C ALA A 47 11.23 16.39 -2.26
N TYR A 48 10.59 15.22 -2.24
CA TYR A 48 9.54 14.88 -3.18
C TYR A 48 8.29 15.74 -2.96
N SER A 49 7.72 16.25 -4.05
CA SER A 49 6.43 16.92 -4.03
C SER A 49 5.57 16.52 -5.21
N SER A 50 4.39 15.97 -4.92
CA SER A 50 3.37 15.66 -5.95
C SER A 50 3.00 16.89 -6.78
N SER A 51 3.10 18.10 -6.20
CA SER A 51 2.84 19.37 -6.90
C SER A 51 3.75 19.61 -8.11
N GLN A 52 5.00 19.17 -8.04
CA GLN A 52 5.96 19.31 -9.15
C GLN A 52 5.53 18.46 -10.36
N HIS A 53 4.94 17.28 -10.09
CA HIS A 53 4.49 16.34 -11.11
C HIS A 53 3.16 16.71 -11.77
N ILE A 54 2.33 17.53 -11.10
CA ILE A 54 1.09 18.07 -11.66
C ILE A 54 1.20 19.54 -12.08
N SER A 55 2.41 20.10 -12.07
CA SER A 55 2.67 21.51 -12.38
C SER A 55 2.20 21.93 -13.78
N LEU A 56 2.13 21.00 -14.74
CA LEU A 56 1.62 21.26 -16.08
C LEU A 56 0.17 21.79 -16.06
N LEU A 57 -0.63 21.42 -15.04
CA LEU A 57 -2.01 21.87 -14.90
C LEU A 57 -2.11 23.38 -14.63
N LEU A 58 -1.01 24.02 -14.22
CA LEU A 58 -0.92 25.46 -13.98
C LEU A 58 -0.68 26.27 -15.26
N THR A 59 -0.43 25.62 -16.40
CA THR A 59 -0.09 26.30 -17.67
C THR A 59 -1.24 27.20 -18.15
N CYS A 60 -2.45 26.64 -18.25
CA CYS A 60 -3.66 27.39 -18.61
C CYS A 60 -4.93 26.59 -18.26
N ARG A 61 -6.10 27.22 -18.39
CA ARG A 61 -7.40 26.59 -18.10
C ARG A 61 -7.66 25.33 -18.94
N GLN A 62 -7.23 25.31 -20.20
CA GLN A 62 -7.40 24.15 -21.08
C GLN A 62 -6.55 22.96 -20.61
N PHE A 63 -5.31 23.21 -20.15
CA PHE A 63 -4.46 22.18 -19.58
C PHE A 63 -5.06 21.60 -18.30
N TYR A 64 -5.56 22.46 -17.42
CA TYR A 64 -6.26 22.03 -16.21
C TYR A 64 -7.47 21.13 -16.56
N ALA A 65 -8.32 21.56 -17.48
CA ALA A 65 -9.53 20.81 -17.85
C ALA A 65 -9.21 19.45 -18.49
N ASP A 66 -8.27 19.41 -19.43
CA ASP A 66 -8.04 18.21 -20.25
C ASP A 66 -7.15 17.18 -19.56
N PHE A 67 -6.15 17.64 -18.80
CA PHE A 67 -5.10 16.75 -18.32
C PHE A 67 -5.23 16.38 -16.84
N THR A 68 -6.18 16.96 -16.10
CA THR A 68 -6.37 16.62 -14.68
C THR A 68 -6.52 15.12 -14.45
N PRO A 69 -7.37 14.38 -15.19
CA PRO A 69 -7.52 12.94 -14.97
C PRO A 69 -6.21 12.16 -15.17
N LEU A 70 -5.44 12.51 -16.20
CA LEU A 70 -4.19 11.83 -16.54
C LEU A 70 -3.05 12.19 -15.56
N ALA A 71 -2.96 13.47 -15.17
CA ALA A 71 -1.96 13.95 -14.24
C ALA A 71 -2.15 13.35 -12.84
N PHE A 72 -3.39 13.30 -12.35
CA PHE A 72 -3.71 12.70 -11.05
C PHE A 72 -3.56 11.18 -11.03
N SER A 73 -3.87 10.48 -12.13
CA SER A 73 -3.70 9.02 -12.18
C SER A 73 -2.25 8.58 -12.30
N SER A 74 -1.40 9.41 -12.92
CA SER A 74 0.03 9.09 -13.10
C SER A 74 0.88 9.42 -11.88
N THR A 75 0.44 10.39 -11.06
CA THR A 75 1.18 10.95 -9.92
C THR A 75 0.96 10.20 -8.62
N THR A 76 2.04 9.94 -7.89
CA THR A 76 2.02 9.44 -6.52
C THR A 76 1.80 10.57 -5.53
N PHE A 77 0.73 10.49 -4.74
CA PHE A 77 0.40 11.47 -3.71
C PHE A 77 0.90 11.00 -2.34
N LEU A 78 1.72 11.82 -1.67
CA LEU A 78 2.24 11.51 -0.34
C LEU A 78 1.53 12.31 0.75
N ILE A 79 1.09 11.64 1.81
CA ILE A 79 0.59 12.25 3.03
C ILE A 79 1.57 11.93 4.16
N ILE A 80 2.51 12.85 4.37
CA ILE A 80 3.63 12.67 5.32
C ILE A 80 3.23 13.10 6.74
N ASP A 81 2.28 14.02 6.85
CA ASP A 81 1.79 14.55 8.12
C ASP A 81 0.87 13.56 8.84
N THR A 82 1.28 13.13 10.03
CA THR A 82 0.51 12.20 10.88
C THR A 82 -0.52 12.88 11.76
N PHE A 83 -0.58 14.22 11.79
CA PHE A 83 -1.44 14.98 12.68
C PHE A 83 -2.78 15.35 12.03
N THR A 84 -2.77 15.66 10.73
CA THR A 84 -4.00 15.99 10.01
C THR A 84 -4.77 14.71 9.65
N PRO A 85 -6.07 14.61 9.97
CA PRO A 85 -6.90 13.50 9.51
C PRO A 85 -6.86 13.38 7.98
N ILE A 86 -6.52 12.19 7.47
CA ILE A 86 -6.33 11.95 6.04
C ILE A 86 -7.61 12.29 5.25
N LEU A 87 -8.78 11.97 5.81
CA LEU A 87 -10.09 12.30 5.22
C LEU A 87 -10.25 13.80 4.90
N GLN A 88 -9.75 14.69 5.77
CA GLN A 88 -9.85 16.13 5.55
C GLN A 88 -9.05 16.58 4.32
N ARG A 89 -7.96 15.88 3.99
CA ARG A 89 -7.16 16.16 2.78
C ARG A 89 -7.91 15.83 1.50
N PHE A 90 -8.83 14.84 1.51
CA PHE A 90 -9.63 14.53 0.33
C PHE A 90 -10.75 15.53 0.08
N PHE A 91 -11.29 16.16 1.12
CA PHE A 91 -12.37 17.15 0.95
C PHE A 91 -11.92 18.45 0.26
N THR A 92 -10.62 18.72 0.22
CA THR A 92 -10.08 19.88 -0.53
C THR A 92 -10.02 19.63 -2.05
N LEU A 93 -10.07 18.36 -2.47
CA LEU A 93 -10.05 17.98 -3.88
C LEU A 93 -11.46 18.06 -4.48
N GLN A 94 -11.55 18.32 -5.78
CA GLN A 94 -12.81 18.21 -6.51
C GLN A 94 -13.16 16.75 -6.79
N ALA A 95 -14.43 16.45 -7.05
CA ALA A 95 -14.89 15.06 -7.24
C ALA A 95 -14.14 14.32 -8.35
N HIS A 96 -13.90 14.97 -9.50
CA HIS A 96 -13.18 14.36 -10.62
C HIS A 96 -11.68 14.16 -10.30
N GLN A 97 -11.07 15.00 -9.46
CA GLN A 97 -9.70 14.83 -9.00
C GLN A 97 -9.59 13.60 -8.09
N ARG A 98 -10.52 13.46 -7.13
CA ARG A 98 -10.57 12.29 -6.25
C ARG A 98 -10.73 11.00 -7.03
N GLN A 99 -11.64 10.98 -8.00
CA GLN A 99 -11.88 9.82 -8.86
C GLN A 99 -10.68 9.47 -9.75
N ALA A 100 -9.81 10.43 -10.04
CA ALA A 100 -8.61 10.23 -10.83
C ALA A 100 -7.38 9.77 -10.00
N LEU A 101 -7.43 9.84 -8.66
CA LEU A 101 -6.33 9.36 -7.82
C LEU A 101 -6.14 7.85 -7.98
N ARG A 102 -4.91 7.44 -8.31
CA ARG A 102 -4.55 6.02 -8.45
C ARG A 102 -3.44 5.57 -7.51
N LYS A 103 -2.54 6.48 -7.12
CA LYS A 103 -1.35 6.15 -6.31
C LYS A 103 -1.30 7.05 -5.09
N LEU A 104 -1.40 6.45 -3.91
CA LEU A 104 -1.38 7.17 -2.63
C LEU A 104 -0.43 6.48 -1.67
N ALA A 105 0.42 7.24 -0.99
CA ALA A 105 1.14 6.77 0.17
C ALA A 105 0.87 7.66 1.38
N PHE A 106 0.78 7.08 2.56
CA PHE A 106 0.67 7.86 3.79
C PHE A 106 1.50 7.28 4.92
N VAL A 107 1.97 8.17 5.79
CA VAL A 107 2.73 7.80 6.97
C VAL A 107 1.79 7.31 8.07
N ALA A 108 2.04 6.11 8.57
CA ALA A 108 1.23 5.44 9.56
C ALA A 108 1.99 5.20 10.87
N GLY A 109 1.44 5.74 11.97
CA GLY A 109 1.70 5.28 13.32
C GLY A 109 0.52 4.47 13.87
N ALA A 110 0.53 4.17 15.16
CA ALA A 110 -0.52 3.36 15.81
C ALA A 110 -1.94 3.95 15.62
N ARG A 111 -2.07 5.28 15.58
CA ARG A 111 -3.36 5.94 15.33
C ARG A 111 -3.89 5.64 13.93
N GLN A 112 -3.07 5.84 12.90
CA GLN A 112 -3.46 5.60 11.51
C GLN A 112 -3.76 4.12 11.26
N PHE A 113 -3.01 3.20 11.89
CA PHE A 113 -3.33 1.77 11.82
C PHE A 113 -4.71 1.46 12.41
N ARG A 114 -5.07 2.05 13.56
CA ARG A 114 -6.43 1.90 14.14
C ARG A 114 -7.51 2.44 13.21
N GLU A 115 -7.32 3.65 12.69
CA GLU A 115 -8.27 4.27 11.76
C GLU A 115 -8.41 3.43 10.47
N MET A 116 -7.31 2.91 9.94
CA MET A 116 -7.29 2.03 8.76
C MET A 116 -8.08 0.74 8.99
N CYS A 117 -7.86 0.09 10.14
CA CYS A 117 -8.54 -1.15 10.48
C CYS A 117 -10.06 -1.01 10.66
N GLN A 118 -10.54 0.22 10.87
CA GLN A 118 -11.96 0.54 11.00
C GLN A 118 -12.66 0.76 9.67
N TRP A 119 -11.94 0.81 8.55
CA TRP A 119 -12.57 0.91 7.24
C TRP A 119 -13.53 -0.27 7.00
N GLU A 120 -14.68 0.04 6.42
CA GLU A 120 -15.71 -0.94 6.11
C GLU A 120 -15.25 -1.80 4.93
N LYS A 121 -14.99 -1.19 3.78
CA LYS A 121 -14.64 -1.93 2.53
C LYS A 121 -13.86 -1.14 1.50
N TRP A 122 -13.74 0.17 1.65
CA TRP A 122 -13.01 1.03 0.71
C TRP A 122 -11.91 1.78 1.47
N PRO A 123 -10.79 2.14 0.81
CA PRO A 123 -9.78 2.98 1.44
C PRO A 123 -10.43 4.28 1.92
N PHE A 124 -10.25 4.59 3.21
CA PHE A 124 -10.84 5.74 3.87
C PHE A 124 -12.38 5.81 3.76
N ASP A 125 -13.06 4.67 3.62
CA ASP A 125 -14.50 4.56 3.41
C ASP A 125 -15.02 5.37 2.21
N MET A 126 -14.18 5.55 1.18
CA MET A 126 -14.49 6.34 0.01
C MET A 126 -14.64 5.48 -1.25
N ALA A 127 -15.87 5.15 -1.62
CA ALA A 127 -16.21 4.35 -2.83
C ALA A 127 -15.74 4.94 -4.18
N SER A 128 -15.39 6.23 -4.22
CA SER A 128 -14.89 6.88 -5.43
C SER A 128 -13.38 6.73 -5.60
N LEU A 129 -12.69 6.14 -4.63
CA LEU A 129 -11.25 6.07 -4.55
C LEU A 129 -10.77 4.67 -4.98
N ALA A 130 -10.62 4.51 -6.29
CA ALA A 130 -10.05 3.31 -6.89
C ALA A 130 -8.54 3.46 -7.07
N LEU A 131 -7.76 2.84 -6.20
CA LEU A 131 -6.31 2.93 -6.20
C LEU A 131 -5.68 1.76 -6.95
N ASP A 132 -4.76 2.09 -7.85
CA ASP A 132 -3.79 1.13 -8.37
C ASP A 132 -2.78 0.75 -7.28
N GLU A 133 -2.43 1.70 -6.41
CA GLU A 133 -1.47 1.51 -5.33
C GLU A 133 -1.82 2.33 -4.09
N LEU A 134 -1.88 1.65 -2.94
CA LEU A 134 -1.94 2.23 -1.61
C LEU A 134 -0.71 1.81 -0.82
N THR A 135 0.12 2.77 -0.40
CA THR A 135 1.36 2.50 0.32
C THR A 135 1.29 3.01 1.76
N ILE A 136 1.40 2.10 2.71
CA ILE A 136 1.44 2.36 4.15
C ILE A 136 2.90 2.47 4.57
N VAL A 137 3.32 3.67 4.92
CA VAL A 137 4.71 3.95 5.27
C VAL A 137 4.84 4.03 6.77
N LEU A 138 5.63 3.16 7.39
CA LEU A 138 5.80 3.24 8.85
C LEU A 138 6.47 4.56 9.24
N HIS A 139 5.92 5.23 10.25
CA HIS A 139 6.47 6.49 10.72
C HIS A 139 7.90 6.31 11.25
N ARG A 140 8.87 7.05 10.69
CA ARG A 140 10.26 6.97 11.13
C ARG A 140 10.43 7.76 12.43
N SER A 141 10.53 7.06 13.55
CA SER A 141 10.72 7.66 14.87
C SER A 141 11.69 6.86 15.73
N ALA A 142 12.13 7.45 16.85
CA ALA A 142 12.92 6.73 17.85
C ALA A 142 12.11 5.66 18.61
N HIS A 143 10.78 5.70 18.53
CA HIS A 143 9.91 4.76 19.22
C HIS A 143 9.76 3.44 18.47
N TRP A 144 9.56 2.37 19.23
CA TRP A 144 9.23 1.06 18.68
C TRP A 144 7.78 1.03 18.19
N HIS A 145 7.61 0.52 16.97
CA HIS A 145 6.32 0.22 16.37
C HIS A 145 5.95 -1.23 16.67
N TYR A 146 4.67 -1.43 17.02
CA TYR A 146 4.08 -2.74 17.33
C TYR A 146 3.00 -3.06 16.29
N PRO A 147 3.36 -3.23 15.00
CA PRO A 147 2.36 -3.50 13.98
C PRO A 147 1.69 -4.88 14.17
N SER A 148 2.34 -5.77 14.93
CA SER A 148 1.77 -7.04 15.40
C SER A 148 0.43 -6.88 16.11
N ASP A 149 0.23 -5.78 16.84
CA ASP A 149 -0.99 -5.51 17.62
C ASP A 149 -2.23 -5.34 16.72
N PHE A 150 -2.01 -5.02 15.43
CA PHE A 150 -3.06 -4.79 14.44
C PHE A 150 -3.24 -5.96 13.47
N THR A 151 -2.46 -7.05 13.60
CA THR A 151 -2.42 -8.13 12.59
C THR A 151 -3.80 -8.73 12.33
N SER A 152 -4.56 -9.03 13.39
CA SER A 152 -5.91 -9.60 13.28
C SER A 152 -6.88 -8.64 12.58
N ASP A 153 -6.82 -7.35 12.94
CA ASP A 153 -7.69 -6.34 12.37
C ASP A 153 -7.34 -6.05 10.90
N ILE A 154 -6.05 -6.07 10.55
CA ILE A 154 -5.57 -5.96 9.18
C ILE A 154 -6.06 -7.16 8.36
N VAL A 155 -5.94 -8.40 8.85
CA VAL A 155 -6.47 -9.59 8.16
C VAL A 155 -7.98 -9.47 7.94
N SER A 156 -8.71 -9.01 8.96
CA SER A 156 -10.15 -8.75 8.86
C SER A 156 -10.48 -7.69 7.79
N LEU A 157 -9.69 -6.62 7.71
CA LEU A 157 -9.79 -5.59 6.68
C LEU A 157 -9.49 -6.15 5.28
N LEU A 158 -8.41 -6.92 5.12
CA LEU A 158 -7.99 -7.46 3.82
C LEU A 158 -9.06 -8.34 3.17
N ARG A 159 -9.87 -9.04 3.96
CA ARG A 159 -10.98 -9.86 3.45
C ARG A 159 -12.10 -9.06 2.80
N ARG A 160 -12.26 -7.78 3.16
CA ARG A 160 -13.35 -6.90 2.71
C ARG A 160 -12.89 -5.66 1.95
N LEU A 161 -11.59 -5.37 1.95
CA LEU A 161 -11.02 -4.23 1.26
C LEU A 161 -11.14 -4.41 -0.25
N ARG A 162 -11.78 -3.44 -0.90
CA ARG A 162 -12.02 -3.37 -2.34
C ARG A 162 -11.38 -2.10 -2.90
N GLN A 163 -11.32 -2.01 -4.22
CA GLN A 163 -10.83 -0.83 -4.96
C GLN A 163 -9.37 -0.47 -4.68
N VAL A 164 -8.56 -1.44 -4.25
CA VAL A 164 -7.11 -1.32 -4.12
C VAL A 164 -6.48 -2.48 -4.87
N ARG A 165 -5.72 -2.19 -5.94
CA ARG A 165 -5.05 -3.22 -6.74
C ARG A 165 -3.75 -3.72 -6.10
N LYS A 166 -3.01 -2.82 -5.45
CA LYS A 166 -1.80 -3.14 -4.69
C LYS A 166 -1.81 -2.39 -3.37
N LEU A 167 -1.63 -3.12 -2.27
CA LEU A 167 -1.39 -2.58 -0.94
C LEU A 167 0.06 -2.87 -0.56
N LYS A 168 0.86 -1.84 -0.33
CA LYS A 168 2.29 -1.95 -0.01
C LYS A 168 2.56 -1.43 1.39
N PHE A 169 3.44 -2.09 2.13
CA PHE A 169 3.95 -1.62 3.42
C PHE A 169 5.45 -1.38 3.31
N VAL A 170 5.91 -0.23 3.79
CA VAL A 170 7.32 0.18 3.72
C VAL A 170 7.84 0.45 5.12
N ARG A 171 8.95 -0.20 5.52
CA ARG A 171 9.55 -0.02 6.85
C ARG A 171 10.02 1.41 7.09
N ASN A 172 10.53 2.09 6.06
CA ASN A 172 10.94 3.50 6.11
C ASN A 172 11.95 3.82 7.24
N GLY A 173 12.87 2.87 7.49
CA GLY A 173 13.83 2.98 8.58
C GLY A 173 13.22 3.04 9.99
N ALA A 174 11.95 2.65 10.16
CA ALA A 174 11.31 2.59 11.47
C ALA A 174 11.83 1.42 12.32
N ASN A 175 11.79 1.61 13.64
CA ASN A 175 12.08 0.58 14.62
C ASN A 175 10.85 -0.30 14.82
N VAL A 176 10.87 -1.54 14.32
CA VAL A 176 9.74 -2.47 14.40
C VAL A 176 10.07 -3.57 15.40
N LYS A 177 9.27 -3.71 16.46
CA LYS A 177 9.50 -4.74 17.48
C LYS A 177 9.22 -6.11 16.89
N GLY A 178 10.14 -7.04 17.09
CA GLY A 178 10.06 -8.39 16.53
C GLY A 178 10.31 -8.44 15.02
N PHE A 179 10.98 -7.41 14.44
CA PHE A 179 11.37 -7.30 13.04
C PHE A 179 10.23 -7.16 12.01
N PHE A 180 10.52 -6.48 10.90
CA PHE A 180 9.54 -6.19 9.86
C PHE A 180 9.18 -7.42 9.02
N LYS A 181 10.17 -8.27 8.69
CA LYS A 181 9.97 -9.53 7.94
C LYS A 181 9.14 -10.55 8.74
N THR A 182 9.43 -10.72 10.02
CA THR A 182 8.63 -11.55 10.93
C THR A 182 7.19 -11.07 11.05
N TRP A 183 6.95 -9.76 11.11
CA TRP A 183 5.57 -9.24 11.09
C TRP A 183 4.85 -9.61 9.79
N TYR A 184 5.51 -9.45 8.64
CA TYR A 184 4.98 -9.89 7.34
C TYR A 184 4.64 -11.39 7.34
N ASN A 185 5.54 -12.26 7.81
CA ASN A 185 5.30 -13.70 7.87
C ASN A 185 4.12 -14.05 8.78
N ARG A 186 4.00 -13.41 9.94
CA ARG A 186 2.85 -13.55 10.84
C ARG A 186 1.54 -13.09 10.20
N LEU A 187 1.56 -11.99 9.46
CA LEU A 187 0.40 -11.48 8.73
C LEU A 187 -0.08 -12.49 7.69
N VAL A 188 0.82 -12.99 6.84
CA VAL A 188 0.51 -13.99 5.81
C VAL A 188 0.00 -15.28 6.44
N GLY A 189 0.65 -15.77 7.51
CA GLY A 189 0.20 -16.95 8.24
C GLY A 189 -1.22 -16.80 8.79
N LEU A 190 -1.53 -15.63 9.36
CA LEU A 190 -2.88 -15.35 9.86
C LEU A 190 -3.90 -15.20 8.73
N MET A 191 -3.53 -14.62 7.58
CA MET A 191 -4.39 -14.57 6.40
C MET A 191 -4.79 -15.98 5.93
N LEU A 192 -3.83 -16.89 5.82
CA LEU A 192 -4.08 -18.28 5.42
C LEU A 192 -4.95 -19.03 6.42
N LYS A 193 -4.67 -18.87 7.72
CA LYS A 193 -5.44 -19.50 8.80
C LYS A 193 -6.89 -19.00 8.84
N GLU A 194 -7.08 -17.69 8.73
CA GLU A 194 -8.42 -17.09 8.74
C GLU A 194 -9.21 -17.43 7.48
N ASP A 195 -8.56 -17.54 6.32
CA ASP A 195 -9.20 -17.99 5.08
C ASP A 195 -9.72 -19.43 5.21
N HIS A 196 -8.90 -20.36 5.69
CA HIS A 196 -9.32 -21.74 5.95
C HIS A 196 -10.51 -21.79 6.94
N ARG A 197 -10.37 -21.11 8.09
CA ARG A 197 -11.42 -21.07 9.11
C ARG A 197 -12.76 -20.59 8.57
N GLN A 198 -12.75 -19.50 7.79
CA GLN A 198 -13.97 -18.89 7.24
C GLN A 198 -14.64 -19.72 6.13
N ARG A 199 -13.89 -20.65 5.52
CA ARG A 199 -14.39 -21.56 4.49
C ARG A 199 -14.98 -22.84 5.09
N TYR A 200 -14.32 -23.42 6.08
CA TYR A 200 -14.60 -24.80 6.51
C TYR A 200 -15.03 -24.94 7.98
N ASP A 201 -14.54 -24.07 8.88
CA ASP A 201 -14.74 -24.24 10.32
C ASP A 201 -15.95 -23.47 10.88
N VAL A 202 -16.42 -22.45 10.16
CA VAL A 202 -17.51 -21.57 10.62
C VAL A 202 -18.90 -22.13 10.30
N PRO A 203 -19.82 -22.15 11.28
CA PRO A 203 -21.22 -22.50 11.02
C PRO A 203 -21.86 -21.55 10.00
N GLY A 204 -22.51 -22.10 8.98
CA GLY A 204 -23.16 -21.31 7.92
C GLY A 204 -22.23 -20.78 6.84
N GLY A 205 -20.97 -21.21 6.80
CA GLY A 205 -20.02 -20.95 5.71
C GLY A 205 -20.36 -21.70 4.41
N PRO A 206 -19.59 -21.49 3.32
CA PRO A 206 -18.33 -20.71 3.27
C PRO A 206 -18.56 -19.20 3.19
N TYR A 207 -17.84 -18.43 4.01
CA TYR A 207 -17.76 -16.97 3.85
C TYR A 207 -16.52 -16.62 3.05
N LEU A 208 -16.71 -16.28 1.78
CA LEU A 208 -15.63 -15.89 0.89
C LEU A 208 -15.21 -14.44 1.13
N GLU A 209 -13.92 -14.19 0.96
CA GLU A 209 -13.35 -12.86 0.87
C GLU A 209 -13.82 -12.14 -0.40
N ASP A 210 -13.91 -10.82 -0.32
CA ASP A 210 -14.20 -9.96 -1.47
C ASP A 210 -12.99 -9.85 -2.41
N THR A 211 -11.78 -9.91 -1.83
CA THR A 211 -10.51 -9.76 -2.52
C THR A 211 -9.53 -10.81 -2.02
N TRP A 212 -8.98 -11.61 -2.94
CA TRP A 212 -7.84 -12.47 -2.64
C TRP A 212 -6.54 -11.72 -2.92
N TRP A 213 -5.51 -11.97 -2.12
CA TRP A 213 -4.23 -11.26 -2.20
C TRP A 213 -3.09 -12.24 -2.48
N GLU A 214 -2.26 -11.91 -3.46
CA GLU A 214 -0.92 -12.48 -3.61
C GLU A 214 0.09 -11.58 -2.89
N TRP A 215 1.11 -12.19 -2.28
CA TRP A 215 2.06 -11.46 -1.44
C TRP A 215 3.50 -11.68 -1.87
N GLY A 216 4.33 -10.69 -1.56
CA GLY A 216 5.77 -10.75 -1.73
C GLY A 216 6.48 -9.80 -0.75
N TYR A 217 7.65 -10.23 -0.29
CA TYR A 217 8.56 -9.43 0.51
C TYR A 217 9.78 -9.07 -0.32
N ASP A 218 10.22 -7.82 -0.26
CA ASP A 218 11.44 -7.34 -0.87
C ASP A 218 12.44 -6.94 0.23
N GLU A 219 13.50 -7.72 0.34
CA GLU A 219 14.57 -7.50 1.33
C GLU A 219 15.38 -6.24 1.06
N ASN A 220 15.58 -5.89 -0.20
CA ASN A 220 16.35 -4.71 -0.59
C ASN A 220 15.57 -3.44 -0.29
N GLU A 221 14.26 -3.45 -0.55
CA GLU A 221 13.38 -2.32 -0.27
C GLU A 221 12.92 -2.25 1.19
N GLN A 222 13.09 -3.33 1.96
CA GLN A 222 12.47 -3.51 3.27
C GLN A 222 10.97 -3.20 3.21
N SER A 223 10.33 -3.79 2.21
CA SER A 223 8.92 -3.58 1.88
C SER A 223 8.22 -4.92 1.67
N PHE A 224 6.91 -4.94 1.81
CA PHE A 224 6.11 -6.07 1.31
C PHE A 224 4.84 -5.55 0.66
N GLU A 225 4.35 -6.31 -0.31
CA GLU A 225 3.17 -5.95 -1.08
C GLU A 225 2.15 -7.08 -1.10
N LEU A 226 0.89 -6.67 -1.19
CA LEU A 226 -0.28 -7.49 -1.37
C LEU A 226 -0.93 -7.04 -2.68
N ARG A 227 -0.99 -7.90 -3.68
CA ARG A 227 -1.61 -7.65 -4.98
C ARG A 227 -2.97 -8.32 -5.04
N ALA A 228 -3.99 -7.53 -5.31
CA ALA A 228 -5.33 -8.05 -5.49
C ALA A 228 -5.39 -8.91 -6.76
N VAL A 229 -5.91 -10.12 -6.61
CA VAL A 229 -6.15 -11.06 -7.69
C VAL A 229 -7.59 -11.54 -7.65
N GLU A 230 -8.01 -12.26 -8.69
CA GLU A 230 -9.34 -12.84 -8.73
C GLU A 230 -9.59 -13.73 -7.52
N ARG A 231 -10.78 -13.59 -6.93
CA ARG A 231 -11.21 -14.39 -5.78
C ARG A 231 -11.13 -15.88 -6.12
N LYS A 232 -10.78 -16.70 -5.14
CA LYS A 232 -10.76 -18.14 -5.34
C LYS A 232 -12.18 -18.69 -5.53
N PRO A 233 -12.36 -19.73 -6.36
CA PRO A 233 -13.60 -20.48 -6.37
C PRO A 233 -13.83 -21.18 -5.00
N VAL A 234 -15.07 -21.66 -4.80
CA VAL A 234 -15.36 -22.58 -3.70
C VAL A 234 -14.77 -23.93 -4.07
N LEU A 235 -13.86 -24.43 -3.24
CA LEU A 235 -13.19 -25.73 -3.39
C LEU A 235 -13.56 -26.62 -2.21
N GLU A 236 -13.50 -27.93 -2.43
CA GLU A 236 -13.50 -28.91 -1.33
C GLU A 236 -12.22 -28.73 -0.49
N GLU A 237 -12.26 -29.10 0.79
CA GLU A 237 -11.17 -28.81 1.73
C GLU A 237 -9.85 -29.48 1.33
N GLY A 238 -9.88 -30.75 0.92
CA GLY A 238 -8.69 -31.45 0.44
C GLY A 238 -8.06 -30.77 -0.78
N GLU A 239 -8.87 -30.38 -1.76
CA GLU A 239 -8.40 -29.62 -2.94
C GLU A 239 -7.82 -28.26 -2.55
N TYR A 240 -8.46 -27.56 -1.61
CA TYR A 240 -7.97 -26.30 -1.06
C TYR A 240 -6.60 -26.46 -0.38
N MET A 241 -6.42 -27.50 0.43
CA MET A 241 -5.18 -27.75 1.14
C MET A 241 -4.02 -28.01 0.18
N GLU A 242 -4.22 -28.79 -0.88
CA GLU A 242 -3.19 -28.97 -1.92
C GLU A 242 -2.89 -27.68 -2.68
N TRP A 243 -3.89 -26.83 -2.91
CA TRP A 243 -3.68 -25.52 -3.56
C TRP A 243 -2.90 -24.53 -2.66
N VAL A 244 -3.13 -24.54 -1.34
CA VAL A 244 -2.46 -23.65 -0.38
C VAL A 244 -1.05 -24.16 -0.01
N LYS A 245 -0.83 -25.47 -0.06
CA LYS A 245 0.41 -26.13 0.39
C LYS A 245 1.71 -25.49 -0.13
N PRO A 246 1.88 -25.13 -1.42
CA PRO A 246 3.10 -24.46 -1.87
C PRO A 246 3.36 -23.12 -1.17
N ARG A 247 2.28 -22.38 -0.84
CA ARG A 247 2.36 -21.09 -0.15
C ARG A 247 2.75 -21.26 1.32
N VAL A 248 2.19 -22.28 1.98
CA VAL A 248 2.57 -22.63 3.36
C VAL A 248 4.01 -23.11 3.42
N GLN A 249 4.45 -23.96 2.49
CA GLN A 249 5.84 -24.42 2.43
C GLN A 249 6.83 -23.26 2.23
N ARG A 250 6.48 -22.29 1.36
CA ARG A 250 7.28 -21.07 1.21
C ARG A 250 7.33 -20.27 2.52
N LEU A 251 6.19 -20.06 3.17
CA LEU A 251 6.13 -19.34 4.45
C LEU A 251 6.96 -20.02 5.54
N VAL A 252 6.91 -21.34 5.64
CA VAL A 252 7.71 -22.10 6.62
C VAL A 252 9.21 -21.89 6.37
N ARG A 253 9.66 -21.97 5.11
CA ARG A 253 11.07 -21.67 4.77
C ARG A 253 11.45 -20.23 5.12
N ASP A 254 10.60 -19.28 4.75
CA ASP A 254 10.82 -17.85 5.03
C ASP A 254 10.91 -17.57 6.55
N MET A 255 10.27 -18.42 7.38
CA MET A 255 10.32 -18.36 8.86
C MET A 255 11.52 -19.10 9.46
N GLU A 256 12.00 -20.17 8.82
CA GLU A 256 13.21 -20.90 9.23
C GLU A 256 14.47 -20.04 9.08
N ASP A 257 14.47 -19.10 8.11
CA ASP A 257 15.52 -18.12 7.88
C ASP A 257 15.43 -16.87 8.78
N GLU A 258 14.46 -16.80 9.71
CA GLU A 258 14.34 -15.65 10.62
C GLU A 258 15.39 -15.70 11.73
N GLU A 259 16.08 -14.56 11.96
CA GLU A 259 16.92 -14.38 13.14
C GLU A 259 16.06 -14.53 14.42
N GLU A 260 16.49 -15.38 15.36
CA GLU A 260 15.82 -15.53 16.66
C GLU A 260 15.70 -14.16 17.35
N ASP A 261 14.47 -13.73 17.67
CA ASP A 261 14.23 -12.56 18.52
C ASP A 261 14.92 -12.84 19.87
N PRO A 262 15.96 -12.08 20.26
CA PRO A 262 16.59 -12.29 21.55
C PRO A 262 15.52 -12.12 22.63
N ASP A 263 15.43 -13.13 23.50
CA ASP A 263 14.37 -13.29 24.51
C ASP A 263 13.99 -11.93 25.13
N PRO A 264 12.70 -11.53 25.14
CA PRO A 264 12.25 -10.32 25.80
C PRO A 264 12.61 -10.23 27.30
N ARG A 265 13.05 -11.34 27.92
CA ARG A 265 13.63 -11.42 29.28
C ARG A 265 15.11 -11.06 29.36
N ALA A 266 15.82 -10.86 28.25
CA ALA A 266 17.15 -10.25 28.21
C ALA A 266 17.16 -8.76 28.62
N ARG A 267 16.02 -8.28 29.16
CA ARG A 267 15.76 -6.94 29.70
C ARG A 267 16.57 -6.54 30.94
N ASN A 268 17.54 -7.36 31.36
CA ASN A 268 18.47 -7.04 32.45
C ASN A 268 19.90 -6.89 31.91
N GLY A 269 20.07 -6.05 30.89
CA GLY A 269 21.34 -5.35 30.67
C GLY A 269 21.35 -4.10 31.53
N TRP A 270 21.84 -4.22 32.76
CA TRP A 270 22.40 -3.10 33.51
C TRP A 270 23.93 -3.21 33.44
N PRO A 271 24.68 -2.09 33.50
CA PRO A 271 26.13 -2.07 33.35
C PRO A 271 26.86 -2.97 34.36
#